data_AF-A0A1Q7K7A7-F1
#
_entry.id   AF-A0A1Q7K7A7-F1
#
_cell.length_a   1.000
_cell.length_b   1.000
_cell.length_c   1.000
_cell.angle_alpha   90.00
_cell.angle_beta   90.00
_cell.angle_gamma   90.00
#
_symmetry.space_group_name_H-M   'P 1'
#
loop_
_entity.id
_entity.type
_entity.pdbx_description
1 polymer ?
#
loop_
_entity_poly.entity_id
_entity_poly.type
_entity_poly.pdbx_seq_one_letter_code
_entity_poly.pdbx_strand_id
1 'polypeptide(L)'
;MSARNDYRCSIDRNQSGKYCVRIQVHYPRHAWTLSTYFLASSFDRAMKKLEEALDFLQRQEEKLWFWGVDRAEDMGFSAEFLKEAGLRLDRRAEFPRKATSVSLAPEREVPAFVLGPMRRGLAESVEMSRSAAAAGD
;
A
#
# COMPACT_ATOMS: atom_id res chain seq x y z
N MET A 1 14.23 10.62 18.85
CA MET A 1 13.00 9.88 18.45
C MET A 1 13.14 9.54 16.98
N SER A 2 13.08 8.27 16.61
CA SER A 2 13.02 7.90 15.19
C SER A 2 11.64 8.25 14.64
N ALA A 3 11.59 9.03 13.55
CA ALA A 3 10.34 9.37 12.88
C ALA A 3 9.71 8.08 12.31
N ARG A 4 8.41 7.88 12.48
CA ARG A 4 7.71 6.64 12.07
C ARG A 4 7.22 6.77 10.62
N ASN A 5 7.32 5.69 9.85
CA ASN A 5 6.75 5.60 8.51
C ASN A 5 5.25 5.38 8.63
N ASP A 6 4.46 6.19 7.91
CA ASP A 6 3.01 6.15 7.94
C ASP A 6 2.47 5.52 6.66
N TYR A 7 1.78 4.40 6.81
CA TYR A 7 1.19 3.67 5.70
C TYR A 7 -0.33 3.84 5.73
N ARG A 8 -0.90 4.19 4.59
CA ARG A 8 -2.34 4.22 4.32
C ARG A 8 -2.65 3.15 3.29
N CYS A 9 -3.55 2.24 3.65
CA CYS A 9 -3.93 1.11 2.82
C CYS A 9 -5.42 1.19 2.49
N SER A 10 -5.75 1.03 1.22
CA SER A 10 -7.14 0.93 0.75
C SER A 10 -7.30 -0.31 -0.10
N ILE A 11 -8.51 -0.86 -0.10
CA ILE A 11 -8.87 -2.01 -0.90
C ILE A 11 -10.23 -1.76 -1.53
N ASP A 12 -10.37 -2.11 -2.80
CA ASP A 12 -11.66 -2.10 -3.49
C ASP A 12 -11.69 -3.20 -4.56
N ARG A 13 -12.88 -3.59 -5.03
CA ARG A 13 -13.01 -4.49 -6.18
C ARG A 13 -13.07 -3.67 -7.46
N ASN A 14 -12.20 -4.02 -8.42
CA ASN A 14 -12.29 -3.44 -9.75
C ASN A 14 -13.42 -4.08 -10.56
N GLN A 15 -13.68 -3.54 -11.76
CA GLN A 15 -14.71 -4.03 -12.69
C GLN A 15 -14.54 -5.50 -13.12
N SER A 16 -13.32 -6.07 -13.00
CA SER A 16 -13.05 -7.50 -13.27
C SER A 16 -13.20 -8.39 -12.03
N GLY A 17 -13.71 -7.85 -10.92
CA GLY A 17 -13.88 -8.57 -9.65
C GLY A 17 -12.59 -8.80 -8.86
N LYS A 18 -11.44 -8.32 -9.34
CA LYS A 18 -10.15 -8.41 -8.62
C LYS A 18 -10.09 -7.35 -7.53
N TYR A 19 -9.50 -7.70 -6.40
CA TYR A 19 -9.16 -6.74 -5.36
C TYR A 19 -8.00 -5.88 -5.82
N CYS A 20 -8.22 -4.57 -5.90
CA CYS A 20 -7.17 -3.57 -6.07
C CYS A 20 -6.81 -3.02 -4.69
N VAL A 21 -5.59 -3.30 -4.26
CA VAL A 21 -5.03 -2.75 -3.03
C VAL A 21 -4.12 -1.61 -3.40
N ARG A 22 -4.33 -0.43 -2.79
CA ARG A 22 -3.47 0.74 -2.95
C ARG A 22 -2.81 1.05 -1.61
N ILE A 23 -1.52 1.34 -1.63
CA ILE A 23 -0.71 1.66 -0.46
C ILE A 23 -0.05 3.01 -0.72
N GLN A 24 -0.23 3.96 0.19
CA GLN A 24 0.52 5.21 0.23
C GLN A 24 1.36 5.21 1.49
N VAL A 25 2.67 5.33 1.33
CA VAL A 25 3.61 5.44 2.45
C VAL A 25 4.21 6.84 2.47
N HIS A 26 4.22 7.45 3.65
CA HIS A 26 4.98 8.65 3.95
C HIS A 26 6.23 8.26 4.75
N TYR A 27 7.40 8.64 4.22
CA TYR A 27 8.71 8.44 4.83
C TYR A 27 9.22 9.79 5.36
N PRO A 28 9.04 10.10 6.66
CA PRO A 28 9.39 11.42 7.19
C PRO A 28 10.89 11.69 7.15
N ARG A 29 11.73 10.64 7.22
CA ARG A 29 13.20 10.73 7.13
C ARG A 29 13.63 11.48 5.87
N HIS A 30 12.92 11.26 4.77
CA HIS A 30 13.24 11.80 3.45
C HIS A 30 12.22 12.83 2.95
N ALA A 31 11.23 13.20 3.78
CA ALA A 31 10.07 14.01 3.38
C ALA A 31 9.40 13.53 2.08
N TRP A 32 9.36 12.21 1.87
CA TRP A 32 8.96 11.59 0.61
C TRP A 32 7.69 10.77 0.76
N THR A 33 6.84 10.78 -0.26
CA THR A 33 5.62 9.96 -0.30
C THR A 33 5.64 9.09 -1.53
N LEU A 34 5.49 7.78 -1.33
CA LEU A 34 5.41 6.79 -2.39
C LEU A 34 4.01 6.18 -2.41
N SER A 35 3.38 6.17 -3.60
CA SER A 35 2.09 5.50 -3.81
C SER A 35 2.28 4.29 -4.71
N THR A 36 1.79 3.13 -4.27
CA THR A 36 1.88 1.85 -4.99
C THR A 36 0.55 1.12 -4.99
N TYR A 37 0.39 0.15 -5.89
CA TYR A 37 -0.77 -0.72 -5.91
C TYR A 37 -0.43 -2.13 -6.41
N PHE A 38 -1.31 -3.07 -6.08
CA PHE A 38 -1.30 -4.41 -6.67
C PHE A 38 -2.74 -4.94 -6.83
N LEU A 39 -2.87 -6.05 -7.57
CA LEU A 39 -4.13 -6.76 -7.78
C LEU A 39 -4.07 -8.16 -7.18
N ALA A 40 -5.16 -8.60 -6.57
CA ALA A 40 -5.31 -9.96 -6.05
C ALA A 40 -6.67 -10.55 -6.44
N SER A 41 -6.70 -11.87 -6.66
CA SER A 41 -7.93 -12.59 -7.05
C SER A 41 -8.84 -12.94 -5.86
N SER A 42 -8.33 -12.91 -4.63
CA SER A 42 -9.11 -13.16 -3.42
C SER A 42 -8.66 -12.23 -2.29
N PHE A 43 -9.52 -12.09 -1.29
CA PHE A 43 -9.23 -11.24 -0.13
C PHE A 43 -8.02 -11.75 0.67
N ASP A 44 -7.93 -13.06 0.91
CA ASP A 44 -6.80 -13.64 1.65
C ASP A 44 -5.48 -13.47 0.90
N ARG A 45 -5.48 -13.62 -0.44
CA ARG A 45 -4.31 -13.30 -1.27
C ARG A 45 -3.98 -11.82 -1.19
N ALA A 46 -4.98 -10.94 -1.13
CA ALA A 46 -4.76 -9.51 -0.96
C ALA A 46 -4.10 -9.19 0.39
N MET A 47 -4.55 -9.81 1.48
CA MET A 47 -4.01 -9.58 2.82
C MET A 47 -2.58 -10.12 2.96
N LYS A 48 -2.32 -11.34 2.47
CA LYS A 48 -0.96 -11.90 2.44
C LYS A 48 -0.02 -11.02 1.63
N LYS A 49 -0.45 -10.57 0.45
CA LYS A 49 0.38 -9.71 -0.39
C LYS A 49 0.60 -8.33 0.22
N LEU A 50 -0.39 -7.80 0.95
CA LEU A 50 -0.25 -6.54 1.67
C LEU A 50 0.82 -6.64 2.77
N GLU A 51 0.84 -7.72 3.54
CA GLU A 51 1.89 -7.97 4.54
C GLU A 51 3.29 -7.98 3.90
N GLU A 52 3.48 -8.77 2.84
CA GLU A 52 4.73 -8.82 2.07
C GLU A 52 5.12 -7.43 1.52
N ALA A 53 4.14 -6.67 1.04
CA ALA A 53 4.35 -5.34 0.49
C ALA A 53 4.80 -4.35 1.55
N LEU A 54 4.15 -4.34 2.73
CA LEU A 54 4.53 -3.45 3.83
C LEU A 54 5.95 -3.79 4.33
N ASP A 55 6.29 -5.06 4.44
CA ASP A 55 7.64 -5.48 4.85
C ASP A 55 8.70 -5.08 3.82
N PHE A 56 8.43 -5.28 2.53
CA PHE A 56 9.30 -4.82 1.45
C PHE A 56 9.52 -3.29 1.47
N LEU A 57 8.44 -2.52 1.52
CA LEU A 57 8.49 -1.05 1.53
C LEU A 57 9.25 -0.52 2.75
N GLN A 58 9.13 -1.19 3.89
CA GLN A 58 9.80 -0.83 5.13
C GLN A 58 11.31 -1.14 5.07
N ARG A 59 11.69 -2.31 4.55
CA ARG A 59 13.11 -2.72 4.44
C ARG A 59 13.87 -1.97 3.35
N GLN A 60 13.18 -1.52 2.30
CA GLN A 60 13.81 -0.92 1.13
C GLN A 60 13.66 0.61 1.07
N GLU A 61 13.25 1.29 2.15
CA GLU A 61 13.06 2.75 2.22
C GLU A 61 14.22 3.53 1.57
N GLU A 62 15.45 3.33 2.04
CA GLU A 62 16.63 4.04 1.54
C GLU A 62 16.86 3.83 0.05
N LYS A 63 16.70 2.59 -0.43
CA LYS A 63 16.85 2.28 -1.87
C LYS A 63 15.72 2.93 -2.66
N LEU A 64 14.48 2.75 -2.24
CA LEU A 64 13.30 3.30 -2.91
C LEU A 64 13.40 4.82 -3.01
N TRP A 65 13.87 5.49 -1.95
CA TRP A 65 14.11 6.93 -1.97
C TRP A 65 15.23 7.32 -2.94
N PHE A 66 16.39 6.67 -2.84
CA PHE A 66 17.54 6.95 -3.72
C PHE A 66 17.16 6.85 -5.21
N TRP A 67 16.43 5.81 -5.60
CA TRP A 67 16.00 5.63 -6.99
C TRP A 67 14.76 6.46 -7.35
N GLY A 68 13.92 6.81 -6.38
CA GLY A 68 12.64 7.50 -6.60
C GLY A 68 12.74 9.03 -6.64
N VAL A 69 13.71 9.61 -5.95
CA VAL A 69 13.87 11.07 -5.81
C VAL A 69 15.11 11.60 -6.54
N ASP A 70 16.25 10.91 -6.47
CA ASP A 70 17.53 11.41 -7.01
C ASP A 70 17.64 11.26 -8.55
N ARG A 71 16.73 10.50 -9.16
CA ARG A 71 16.65 10.29 -10.62
C ARG A 71 15.25 10.57 -11.15
N ALA A 72 14.71 11.75 -10.87
CA ALA A 72 13.36 12.14 -11.27
C ALA A 72 13.06 11.97 -12.78
N GLU A 73 14.10 11.96 -13.65
CA GLU A 73 13.97 11.69 -15.08
C GLU A 73 13.89 10.18 -15.42
N ASP A 74 14.20 9.29 -14.48
CA ASP A 74 14.42 7.86 -14.70
C ASP A 74 13.68 6.98 -13.67
N MET A 75 12.40 7.31 -13.42
CA MET A 75 11.47 6.50 -12.58
C MET A 75 11.30 5.03 -13.05
N GLY A 76 11.92 4.63 -14.16
CA GLY A 76 11.92 3.26 -14.68
C GLY A 76 12.55 2.25 -13.73
N PHE A 77 13.65 2.60 -13.05
CA PHE A 77 14.33 1.67 -12.14
C PHE A 77 13.50 1.37 -10.89
N SER A 78 12.91 2.41 -10.28
CA SER A 78 11.98 2.25 -9.15
C SER A 78 10.74 1.43 -9.54
N ALA A 79 10.27 1.55 -10.78
CA ALA A 79 9.14 0.77 -11.27
C ALA A 79 9.46 -0.73 -11.44
N GLU A 80 10.64 -1.07 -11.99
CA GLU A 80 11.06 -2.47 -12.10
C GLU A 80 11.40 -3.07 -10.72
N PHE A 81 12.01 -2.30 -9.82
CA PHE A 81 12.28 -2.75 -8.45
C PHE A 81 10.99 -3.04 -7.67
N LEU A 82 9.96 -2.20 -7.82
CA LEU A 82 8.63 -2.47 -7.25
C LEU A 82 7.99 -3.72 -7.86
N LYS A 83 8.19 -3.95 -9.16
CA LYS A 83 7.62 -5.09 -9.89
C LYS A 83 8.23 -6.42 -9.47
N GLU A 84 9.51 -6.47 -9.06
CA GLU A 84 10.11 -7.65 -8.41
C GLU A 84 9.35 -8.05 -7.13
N ALA A 85 8.85 -7.06 -6.38
CA ALA A 85 7.98 -7.28 -5.24
C ALA A 85 6.50 -7.47 -5.60
N GLY A 86 6.15 -7.51 -6.90
CA GLY A 86 4.76 -7.59 -7.38
C GLY A 86 3.93 -6.32 -7.16
N LEU A 87 4.59 -5.19 -6.93
CA LEU A 87 4.00 -3.87 -6.77
C LEU A 87 4.14 -3.05 -8.06
N ARG A 88 3.30 -2.03 -8.19
CA ARG A 88 3.37 -1.05 -9.28
C ARG A 88 3.24 0.35 -8.71
N LEU A 89 3.88 1.32 -9.36
CA LEU A 89 3.66 2.74 -9.04
C LEU A 89 2.19 3.11 -9.26
N ASP A 90 1.59 3.72 -8.27
CA ASP A 90 0.24 4.25 -8.36
C ASP A 90 0.29 5.72 -8.80
N ARG A 91 0.06 5.94 -10.10
CA ARG A 91 0.09 7.26 -10.73
C ARG A 91 -1.26 8.00 -10.69
N ARG A 92 -2.27 7.45 -10.01
CA ARG A 92 -3.57 8.10 -9.87
C ARG A 92 -3.41 9.34 -8.98
N ALA A 93 -4.00 10.46 -9.40
CA ALA A 93 -3.85 11.75 -8.72
C ALA A 93 -4.36 11.73 -7.27
N GLU A 94 -5.42 10.95 -6.98
CA GLU A 94 -6.03 10.90 -5.66
C GLU A 94 -5.89 9.53 -5.00
N PHE A 95 -5.54 9.52 -3.71
CA PHE A 95 -5.61 8.34 -2.87
C PHE A 95 -7.00 8.21 -2.23
N PRO A 96 -7.55 6.98 -2.05
CA PRO A 96 -8.90 6.84 -1.53
C PRO A 96 -9.04 7.42 -0.12
N ARG A 97 -10.16 8.13 0.11
CA ARG A 97 -10.46 8.72 1.42
C ARG A 97 -10.68 7.65 2.50
N LYS A 98 -11.33 6.53 2.13
CA LYS A 98 -11.49 5.35 2.99
C LYS A 98 -10.20 4.52 2.93
N ALA A 99 -9.41 4.59 3.99
CA ALA A 99 -8.17 3.85 4.12
C ALA A 99 -7.90 3.50 5.59
N THR A 100 -7.29 2.34 5.81
CA THR A 100 -6.78 1.95 7.12
C THR A 100 -5.32 2.35 7.22
N SER A 101 -4.91 2.93 8.35
CA SER A 101 -3.56 3.46 8.51
C SER A 101 -2.76 2.72 9.59
N VAL A 102 -1.44 2.69 9.42
CA VAL A 102 -0.49 2.15 10.39
C VAL A 102 0.80 2.97 10.41
N SER A 103 1.29 3.26 11.62
CA SER A 103 2.57 3.93 11.83
C SER A 103 3.64 2.97 12.38
N LEU A 104 4.71 2.74 11.62
CA LEU A 104 5.78 1.79 11.94
C LEU A 104 7.10 2.52 12.17
N ALA A 105 7.88 2.12 13.17
CA ALA A 105 9.23 2.67 13.31
C ALA A 105 10.11 2.16 12.15
N PRO A 106 10.97 2.99 11.54
CA PRO A 106 11.83 2.65 10.40
C PRO A 106 12.65 1.38 10.65
N GLU A 107 12.99 0.66 9.59
CA GLU A 107 13.90 -0.52 9.60
C GLU A 107 13.42 -1.72 10.43
N ARG A 108 12.34 -1.61 11.19
CA ARG A 108 11.68 -2.74 11.85
C ARG A 108 10.82 -3.50 10.85
N GLU A 109 10.88 -4.82 10.88
CA GLU A 109 9.90 -5.67 10.20
C GLU A 109 8.47 -5.31 10.67
N VAL A 110 7.50 -5.49 9.78
CA VAL A 110 6.10 -5.22 10.10
C VAL A 110 5.62 -6.25 11.13
N PRO A 111 5.32 -5.87 12.38
CA PRO A 111 4.94 -6.86 13.37
C PRO A 111 3.55 -7.42 13.06
N ALA A 112 3.38 -8.75 13.10
CA ALA A 112 2.14 -9.42 12.75
C ALA A 112 0.90 -8.88 13.52
N PHE A 113 1.07 -8.47 14.78
CA PHE A 113 -0.03 -7.92 15.59
C PHE A 113 -0.61 -6.63 15.02
N VAL A 114 0.17 -5.89 14.22
CA VAL A 114 -0.25 -4.64 13.59
C VAL A 114 -1.17 -4.89 12.38
N LEU A 115 -1.06 -6.07 11.77
CA LEU A 115 -1.84 -6.45 10.59
C LEU A 115 -3.28 -6.84 10.94
N GLY A 116 -3.54 -7.26 12.17
CA GLY A 116 -4.88 -7.66 12.62
C GLY A 116 -5.93 -6.54 12.49
N PRO A 117 -5.72 -5.36 13.11
CA PRO A 117 -6.59 -4.19 12.92
C PRO A 117 -6.68 -3.75 11.46
N MET A 118 -5.56 -3.78 10.72
CA MET A 118 -5.55 -3.42 9.30
C MET A 118 -6.44 -4.32 8.46
N ARG A 119 -6.33 -5.65 8.63
CA ARG A 119 -7.16 -6.63 7.95
C ARG A 119 -8.65 -6.42 8.23
N ARG A 120 -9.03 -6.14 9.48
CA ARG A 120 -10.43 -5.86 9.86
C ARG A 120 -10.97 -4.62 9.16
N GLY A 121 -10.26 -3.48 9.25
CA GLY A 121 -10.72 -2.25 8.60
C GLY A 121 -10.82 -2.36 7.07
N LEU A 122 -9.93 -3.15 6.45
CA LEU A 122 -10.01 -3.45 5.02
C LEU A 122 -11.18 -4.38 4.67
N ALA A 123 -11.50 -5.37 5.51
CA ALA A 123 -12.67 -6.23 5.33
C ALA A 123 -13.97 -5.42 5.41
N GLU A 124 -14.11 -4.58 6.44
CA GLU A 124 -15.26 -3.67 6.61
C GLU A 124 -15.42 -2.74 5.40
N SER A 125 -14.32 -2.20 4.88
CA SER A 125 -14.34 -1.35 3.68
C SER A 125 -14.91 -2.07 2.45
N VAL A 126 -14.55 -3.34 2.24
CA VAL A 126 -15.08 -4.17 1.14
C VAL A 126 -16.57 -4.45 1.31
N GLU A 127 -17.02 -4.74 2.53
CA GLU A 127 -18.42 -5.01 2.84
C GLU A 127 -19.31 -3.78 2.65
N MET A 128 -18.83 -2.60 3.07
CA MET A 128 -19.51 -1.33 2.84
C MET A 128 -19.64 -1.00 1.35
N SER A 129 -18.57 -1.18 0.57
CA SER A 129 -18.61 -0.96 -0.89
C SER A 129 -19.62 -1.89 -1.57
N ARG A 130 -19.69 -3.15 -1.14
CA ARG A 130 -20.69 -4.11 -1.65
C ARG A 130 -22.12 -3.69 -1.31
N SER A 131 -22.34 -3.25 -0.07
CA SER A 131 -23.67 -2.84 0.38
C SER A 131 -24.17 -1.58 -0.35
N ALA A 132 -23.26 -0.63 -0.61
CA ALA A 132 -23.58 0.56 -1.40
C ALA A 132 -23.92 0.22 -2.86
N ALA A 133 -23.21 -0.74 -3.47
CA ALA A 133 -23.52 -1.20 -4.82
C ALA A 133 -24.88 -1.91 -4.92
N ALA A 134 -25.30 -2.64 -3.87
CA ALA A 134 -26.58 -3.35 -3.85
C ALA A 134 -27.80 -2.47 -3.52
N ALA A 135 -27.58 -1.29 -2.92
CA ALA A 135 -28.66 -0.36 -2.57
C ALA A 135 -28.95 0.68 -3.67
N GLY A 136 -28.19 0.66 -4.76
CA GLY A 136 -28.31 1.58 -5.90
C GLY A 136 -29.09 1.03 -7.10
N ASP A 137 -29.71 -0.14 -6.97
CA ASP A 137 -30.66 -0.74 -7.94
C ASP A 137 -32.11 -0.46 -7.51
#